data_AF-A0A848HFL2-F1
#
_entry.id   AF-A0A848HFL2-F1
#
_cell.length_a   1.000
_cell.length_b   1.000
_cell.length_c   1.000
_cell.angle_alpha   90.00
_cell.angle_beta   90.00
_cell.angle_gamma   90.00
#
_symmetry.space_group_name_H-M   'P 1'
#
loop_
_entity.id
_entity.type
_entity.pdbx_description
1 polymer ?
#
loop_
_entity_poly.entity_id
_entity_poly.type
_entity_poly.pdbx_seq_one_letter_code
_entity_poly.pdbx_strand_id
1 'polypeptide(L)'
;MKAFLVLMAFAVHAAAADTSPAPAMKNIQGVYKERFMNGHIGPGDQTGKKDTFIPAENILEIVRYNDEHIYFRVRRHYYNGPICSLYGMARHEGASFVFRDPEEGFEGRERCTLTITPSADEITLNDRVSTTSGSTCWNHCGVNASLSDISVPMKLRRPIRYMERILNSRQYKQAVEQLAEPQAGE
;
A
#
# COMPACT_ATOMS: atom_id res chain seq x y z
N MET A 1 -0.52 19.85 -69.18
CA MET A 1 -0.89 18.82 -68.21
C MET A 1 -0.81 19.44 -66.82
N LYS A 2 -1.95 19.66 -66.14
CA LYS A 2 -2.00 20.26 -64.79
C LYS A 2 -2.13 19.13 -63.77
N ALA A 3 -1.12 18.99 -62.90
CA ALA A 3 -1.10 18.03 -61.81
C ALA A 3 -1.95 18.57 -60.65
N PHE A 4 -2.93 17.79 -60.20
CA PHE A 4 -3.71 18.03 -58.98
C PHE A 4 -3.08 17.23 -57.84
N LEU A 5 -2.49 17.92 -56.87
CA LEU A 5 -1.91 17.32 -55.68
C LEU A 5 -3.01 17.22 -54.61
N VAL A 6 -3.47 16.00 -54.31
CA VAL A 6 -4.42 15.74 -53.22
C VAL A 6 -3.63 15.45 -51.95
N LEU A 7 -3.62 16.39 -51.01
CA LEU A 7 -3.12 16.16 -49.65
C LEU A 7 -4.19 15.41 -48.84
N MET A 8 -3.94 14.12 -48.57
CA MET A 8 -4.70 13.36 -47.58
C MET A 8 -4.14 13.68 -46.18
N ALA A 9 -4.91 14.41 -45.38
CA ALA A 9 -4.62 14.62 -43.96
C ALA A 9 -4.98 13.34 -43.17
N PHE A 10 -3.97 12.59 -42.73
CA PHE A 10 -4.15 11.49 -41.77
C PHE A 10 -4.33 12.06 -40.37
N ALA A 11 -5.58 12.09 -39.88
CA ALA A 11 -5.88 12.36 -38.48
C ALA A 11 -5.52 11.13 -37.63
N VAL A 12 -4.30 11.12 -37.07
CA VAL A 12 -3.88 10.12 -36.08
C VAL A 12 -4.69 10.35 -34.80
N HIS A 13 -5.77 9.60 -34.64
CA HIS A 13 -6.48 9.53 -33.36
C HIS A 13 -5.62 8.69 -32.41
N ALA A 14 -4.91 9.35 -31.50
CA ALA A 14 -4.33 8.70 -30.34
C ALA A 14 -5.49 8.18 -29.48
N ALA A 15 -5.76 6.88 -29.57
CA ALA A 15 -6.64 6.22 -28.62
C ALA A 15 -5.99 6.34 -27.24
N ALA A 16 -6.54 7.22 -26.40
CA ALA A 16 -6.21 7.23 -24.98
C ALA A 16 -6.56 5.84 -24.44
N ALA A 17 -5.54 5.10 -24.00
CA ALA A 17 -5.76 3.83 -23.34
C ALA A 17 -6.66 4.10 -22.13
N ASP A 18 -7.77 3.38 -22.05
CA ASP A 18 -8.74 3.49 -20.97
C ASP A 18 -8.08 2.97 -19.68
N THR A 19 -7.38 3.84 -18.96
CA THR A 19 -6.82 3.62 -17.62
C THR A 19 -7.92 3.69 -16.57
N SER A 20 -9.03 2.98 -16.80
CA SER A 20 -10.05 2.80 -15.77
C SER A 20 -9.41 2.10 -14.56
N PRO A 21 -9.67 2.52 -13.31
CA PRO A 21 -9.09 1.90 -12.12
C PRO A 21 -9.59 0.47 -11.88
N ALA A 22 -10.80 0.16 -12.35
CA ALA A 22 -11.52 -1.05 -11.99
C ALA A 22 -10.81 -2.37 -12.42
N PRO A 23 -10.25 -2.50 -13.64
CA PRO A 23 -9.42 -3.64 -14.02
C PRO A 23 -8.16 -3.78 -13.17
N ALA A 24 -7.48 -2.67 -12.86
CA ALA A 24 -6.28 -2.67 -12.03
C ALA A 24 -6.57 -3.17 -10.61
N MET A 25 -7.66 -2.70 -9.99
CA MET A 25 -8.11 -3.12 -8.67
C MET A 25 -8.42 -4.62 -8.61
N LYS A 26 -9.09 -5.17 -9.63
CA LYS A 26 -9.42 -6.61 -9.69
C LYS A 26 -8.14 -7.46 -9.75
N ASN A 27 -7.08 -6.95 -10.36
CA ASN A 27 -5.81 -7.66 -10.50
C ASN A 27 -4.96 -7.65 -9.24
N ILE A 28 -5.18 -6.72 -8.30
CA ILE A 28 -4.39 -6.63 -7.06
C ILE A 28 -5.14 -7.10 -5.83
N GLN A 29 -6.47 -7.28 -5.90
CA GLN A 29 -7.25 -7.84 -4.81
C GLN A 29 -6.72 -9.22 -4.40
N GLY A 30 -6.45 -9.38 -3.11
CA GLY A 30 -5.89 -10.60 -2.57
C GLY A 30 -5.21 -10.39 -1.23
N VAL A 31 -4.72 -11.50 -0.69
CA VAL A 31 -3.78 -11.49 0.44
C VAL A 31 -2.41 -11.94 -0.05
N TYR A 32 -1.39 -11.20 0.36
CA TYR A 32 0.01 -11.46 0.08
C TYR A 32 0.68 -11.78 1.41
N LYS A 33 1.30 -12.96 1.50
CA LYS A 33 1.91 -13.44 2.74
C LYS A 33 3.35 -13.85 2.47
N GLU A 34 4.24 -13.35 3.31
CA GLU A 34 5.63 -13.75 3.33
C GLU A 34 5.97 -14.24 4.74
N ARG A 35 6.38 -15.51 4.83
CA ARG A 35 6.76 -16.15 6.08
C ARG A 35 8.27 -16.27 6.15
N PHE A 36 8.81 -15.97 7.32
CA PHE A 36 10.25 -16.00 7.55
C PHE A 36 10.55 -16.24 9.03
N MET A 37 11.81 -16.55 9.33
CA MET A 37 12.30 -16.62 10.71
C MET A 37 12.87 -15.26 11.09
N ASN A 38 12.22 -14.55 12.01
CA ASN A 38 12.67 -13.25 12.47
C ASN A 38 13.65 -13.41 13.64
N GLY A 39 14.77 -12.69 13.60
CA GLY A 39 15.73 -12.68 14.69
C GLY A 39 15.28 -11.73 15.80
N HIS A 40 15.39 -12.18 17.05
CA HIS A 40 15.24 -11.39 18.25
C HIS A 40 16.55 -11.44 19.03
N ILE A 41 17.23 -10.29 19.10
CA ILE A 41 18.43 -10.11 19.91
C ILE A 41 17.98 -9.59 21.27
N GLY A 42 17.96 -10.47 22.27
CA GLY A 42 17.80 -10.02 23.66
C GLY A 42 19.00 -9.17 24.08
N PRO A 43 18.85 -8.23 25.03
CA PRO A 43 20.00 -7.54 25.61
C PRO A 43 20.97 -8.60 26.10
N GLY A 44 22.21 -8.55 25.59
CA GLY A 44 23.22 -9.57 25.80
C GLY A 44 23.32 -9.90 27.28
N ASP A 45 22.77 -11.05 27.66
CA ASP A 45 23.11 -11.55 28.96
C ASP A 45 24.61 -11.83 28.91
N GLN A 46 25.31 -11.47 29.98
CA GLN A 46 26.72 -11.75 30.14
C GLN A 46 27.01 -13.26 30.24
N THR A 47 26.05 -14.11 29.81
CA THR A 47 26.06 -15.58 29.87
C THR A 47 26.15 -16.24 28.50
N GLY A 48 26.08 -15.47 27.40
CA GLY A 48 26.27 -15.99 26.04
C GLY A 48 25.05 -16.67 25.45
N LYS A 49 23.82 -16.27 25.79
CA LYS A 49 22.62 -16.80 25.11
C LYS A 49 22.61 -16.40 23.63
N LYS A 50 22.44 -17.41 22.78
CA LYS A 50 22.34 -17.28 21.32
C LYS A 50 21.10 -16.48 20.92
N ASP A 51 21.20 -15.77 19.80
CA ASP A 51 20.07 -15.17 19.11
C ASP A 51 18.90 -16.16 19.00
N THR A 52 17.68 -15.66 19.26
CA THR A 52 16.47 -16.46 19.14
C THR A 52 15.75 -16.11 17.84
N PHE A 53 15.39 -17.14 17.07
CA PHE A 53 14.66 -16.98 15.82
C PHE A 53 13.22 -17.45 16.01
N ILE A 54 12.26 -16.57 15.76
CA ILE A 54 10.83 -16.85 15.90
C ILE A 54 10.13 -16.77 14.54
N PRO A 55 9.16 -17.65 14.23
CA PRO A 55 8.36 -17.54 13.01
C PRO A 55 7.61 -16.21 12.97
N ALA A 56 7.67 -15.52 11.83
CA ALA A 56 6.95 -14.29 11.56
C ALA A 56 6.24 -14.35 10.19
N GLU A 57 5.19 -13.54 10.03
CA GLU A 57 4.44 -13.42 8.78
C GLU A 57 4.19 -11.95 8.46
N ASN A 58 4.72 -11.48 7.33
CA ASN A 58 4.34 -10.22 6.71
C ASN A 58 3.04 -10.44 5.93
N ILE A 59 2.10 -9.51 6.06
CA ILE A 59 0.77 -9.59 5.43
C ILE A 59 0.45 -8.26 4.77
N LEU A 60 0.02 -8.32 3.51
CA LEU A 60 -0.72 -7.26 2.83
C LEU A 60 -2.07 -7.83 2.38
N GLU A 61 -3.16 -7.21 2.80
CA GLU A 61 -4.53 -7.51 2.36
C GLU A 61 -5.02 -6.33 1.53
N ILE A 62 -5.55 -6.60 0.34
CA ILE A 62 -6.17 -5.60 -0.53
C ILE A 62 -7.56 -6.11 -0.91
N VAL A 63 -8.58 -5.29 -0.64
CA VAL A 63 -9.99 -5.56 -0.95
C VAL A 63 -10.52 -4.39 -1.77
N ARG A 64 -11.11 -4.67 -2.93
CA ARG A 64 -11.80 -3.62 -3.70
C ARG A 64 -13.00 -3.12 -2.89
N TYR A 65 -13.13 -1.81 -2.78
CA TYR A 65 -14.29 -1.18 -2.14
C TYR A 65 -15.29 -0.68 -3.20
N ASN A 66 -14.84 0.23 -4.07
CA ASN A 66 -15.61 0.75 -5.21
C ASN A 66 -14.69 0.97 -6.42
N ASP A 67 -15.09 1.82 -7.37
CA ASP A 67 -14.33 2.10 -8.60
C ASP A 67 -13.18 3.09 -8.41
N GLU A 68 -13.03 3.68 -7.23
CA GLU A 68 -11.96 4.63 -6.90
C GLU A 68 -11.16 4.21 -5.67
N HIS A 69 -11.65 3.30 -4.83
CA HIS A 69 -11.05 3.00 -3.53
C HIS A 69 -10.80 1.51 -3.33
N ILE A 70 -9.71 1.24 -2.62
CA ILE A 70 -9.41 -0.06 -2.04
C ILE A 70 -9.36 0.08 -0.52
N TYR A 71 -9.85 -0.94 0.18
CA TYR A 71 -9.41 -1.18 1.55
C TYR A 71 -8.07 -1.91 1.50
N PHE A 72 -7.13 -1.46 2.31
CA PHE A 72 -5.89 -2.18 2.54
C PHE A 72 -5.64 -2.42 4.03
N ARG A 73 -4.87 -3.46 4.31
CA ARG A 73 -4.26 -3.68 5.61
C ARG A 73 -2.87 -4.26 5.42
N VAL A 74 -1.89 -3.63 6.05
CA VAL A 74 -0.50 -4.09 6.07
C VAL A 74 -0.09 -4.38 7.50
N ARG A 75 0.58 -5.52 7.69
CA ARG A 75 1.30 -5.86 8.92
C ARG A 75 2.67 -6.39 8.53
N ARG A 76 3.72 -5.69 8.97
CA ARG A 76 5.11 -6.01 8.64
C ARG A 76 5.91 -6.17 9.92
N HIS A 77 6.68 -7.24 9.98
CA HIS A 77 7.63 -7.53 11.05
C HIS A 77 9.03 -7.11 10.59
N TYR A 78 9.76 -6.43 11.47
CA TYR A 78 11.14 -6.01 11.25
C TYR A 78 12.05 -6.79 12.18
N TYR A 79 13.32 -6.85 11.79
CA TYR A 79 14.35 -7.47 12.60
C TYR A 79 14.39 -6.86 14.00
N ASN A 80 14.58 -7.70 15.01
CA ASN A 80 14.60 -7.31 16.42
C ASN A 80 13.25 -6.83 17.01
N GLY A 81 12.14 -7.16 16.36
CA GLY A 81 10.81 -7.08 16.98
C GLY A 81 9.89 -5.91 16.60
N PRO A 82 10.31 -4.78 16.01
CA PRO A 82 9.35 -3.75 15.57
C PRO A 82 8.32 -4.33 14.61
N ILE A 83 7.08 -3.87 14.75
CA ILE A 83 5.96 -4.24 13.89
C ILE A 83 5.34 -2.94 13.39
N CYS A 84 5.26 -2.77 12.08
CA CYS A 84 4.39 -1.75 11.51
C CYS A 84 3.04 -2.36 11.14
N SER A 85 1.95 -1.70 11.54
CA SER A 85 0.59 -2.11 11.21
C SER A 85 -0.23 -0.90 10.81
N LEU A 86 -0.70 -0.87 9.56
CA LEU A 86 -1.51 0.22 9.02
C LEU A 86 -2.68 -0.35 8.21
N TYR A 87 -3.82 0.32 8.22
CA TYR A 87 -4.98 -0.01 7.41
C TYR A 87 -5.75 1.25 7.06
N GLY A 88 -6.56 1.20 6.02
CA GLY A 88 -7.37 2.34 5.62
C GLY A 88 -8.00 2.18 4.25
N MET A 89 -8.62 3.27 3.77
CA MET A 89 -9.10 3.40 2.40
C MET A 89 -8.09 4.20 1.58
N ALA A 90 -7.54 3.58 0.55
CA ALA A 90 -6.64 4.26 -0.39
C ALA A 90 -7.42 4.61 -1.66
N ARG A 91 -7.32 5.86 -2.10
CA ARG A 91 -7.95 6.37 -3.33
C ARG A 91 -7.02 6.18 -4.52
N HIS A 92 -7.57 5.83 -5.66
CA HIS A 92 -6.83 5.73 -6.91
C HIS A 92 -6.40 7.12 -7.41
N GLU A 93 -5.10 7.30 -7.59
CA GLU A 93 -4.47 8.53 -8.07
C GLU A 93 -3.40 8.18 -9.11
N GLY A 94 -3.66 8.48 -10.38
CA GLY A 94 -2.76 8.13 -11.48
C GLY A 94 -2.58 6.62 -11.63
N ALA A 95 -1.38 6.11 -11.35
CA ALA A 95 -1.05 4.68 -11.41
C ALA A 95 -1.02 4.00 -10.03
N SER A 96 -1.37 4.72 -8.96
CA SER A 96 -1.21 4.29 -7.58
C SER A 96 -2.51 4.39 -6.80
N PHE A 97 -2.52 3.81 -5.61
CA PHE A 97 -3.51 4.06 -4.58
C PHE A 97 -2.86 4.81 -3.43
N VAL A 98 -3.43 5.95 -3.05
CA VAL A 98 -2.89 6.82 -2.02
C VAL A 98 -3.85 6.82 -0.84
N PHE A 99 -3.32 6.39 0.30
CA PHE A 99 -3.95 6.57 1.60
C PHE A 99 -3.38 7.82 2.24
N ARG A 100 -4.25 8.67 2.77
CA ARG A 100 -3.90 9.78 3.66
C ARG A 100 -4.64 9.55 4.96
N ASP A 101 -3.90 9.48 6.05
CA ASP A 101 -4.45 9.25 7.38
C ASP A 101 -5.40 10.40 7.74
N PRO A 102 -6.65 10.14 8.18
CA PRO A 102 -7.52 11.21 8.64
C PRO A 102 -6.96 11.94 9.86
N GLU A 103 -6.11 11.30 10.66
CA GLU A 103 -5.44 11.94 11.80
C GLU A 103 -4.29 12.86 11.31
N GLU A 104 -4.12 14.01 11.96
CA GLU A 104 -2.97 14.88 11.70
C GLU A 104 -1.65 14.21 12.15
N GLY A 105 -0.55 14.62 11.53
CA GLY A 105 0.77 14.19 11.98
C GLY A 105 1.06 14.70 13.40
N PHE A 106 1.80 13.89 14.16
CA PHE A 106 2.17 14.24 15.54
C PHE A 106 3.37 15.20 15.57
N GLU A 107 3.39 16.18 16.49
CA GLU A 107 4.52 17.07 16.75
C GLU A 107 5.11 17.78 15.51
N GLY A 108 4.25 18.35 14.66
CA GLY A 108 4.68 19.07 13.46
C GLY A 108 5.22 18.17 12.35
N ARG A 109 5.06 16.86 12.47
CA ARG A 109 5.33 15.91 11.39
C ARG A 109 4.21 15.91 10.38
N GLU A 110 4.54 15.47 9.17
CA GLU A 110 3.56 15.26 8.13
C GLU A 110 2.56 14.16 8.53
N ARG A 111 1.31 14.33 8.08
CA ARG A 111 0.29 13.30 8.12
C ARG A 111 0.80 12.02 7.43
N CYS A 112 0.50 10.86 8.01
CA CYS A 112 0.84 9.58 7.39
C CYS A 112 0.19 9.47 6.01
N THR A 113 1.02 9.29 5.00
CA THR A 113 0.60 9.06 3.61
C THR A 113 1.26 7.77 3.14
N LEU A 114 0.47 6.82 2.64
CA LEU A 114 0.97 5.59 2.05
C LEU A 114 0.57 5.52 0.57
N THR A 115 1.57 5.43 -0.29
CA THR A 115 1.38 5.13 -1.71
C THR A 115 1.54 3.63 -1.94
N ILE A 116 0.57 3.04 -2.64
CA ILE A 116 0.53 1.63 -3.03
C ILE A 116 0.53 1.59 -4.55
N THR A 117 1.66 1.25 -5.15
CA THR A 117 1.84 1.25 -6.61
C THR A 117 1.91 -0.18 -7.12
N PRO A 118 0.83 -0.70 -7.73
CA PRO A 118 0.87 -2.00 -8.37
C PRO A 118 1.61 -1.94 -9.71
N SER A 119 2.34 -3.00 -10.02
CA SER A 119 2.93 -3.28 -11.33
C SER A 119 2.60 -4.71 -11.76
N ALA A 120 3.18 -5.17 -12.88
CA ALA A 120 3.00 -6.55 -13.32
C ALA A 120 3.60 -7.56 -12.32
N ASP A 121 4.75 -7.24 -11.73
CA ASP A 121 5.57 -8.18 -10.96
C ASP A 121 5.45 -8.01 -9.46
N GLU A 122 5.16 -6.79 -8.99
CA GLU A 122 5.11 -6.45 -7.57
C GLU A 122 4.18 -5.29 -7.25
N ILE A 123 3.85 -5.17 -5.96
CA ILE A 123 3.24 -3.98 -5.37
C ILE A 123 4.30 -3.28 -4.55
N THR A 124 4.58 -2.03 -4.89
CA THR A 124 5.49 -1.17 -4.10
C THR A 124 4.67 -0.40 -3.07
N LEU A 125 5.13 -0.38 -1.82
CA LEU A 125 4.63 0.47 -0.76
C LEU A 125 5.66 1.56 -0.48
N ASN A 126 5.20 2.80 -0.33
CA ASN A 126 6.06 3.91 0.06
C ASN A 126 5.30 4.89 0.95
N ASP A 127 5.83 5.13 2.14
CA ASP A 127 5.26 6.07 3.13
C ASP A 127 6.04 7.39 3.23
N ARG A 128 6.85 7.71 2.21
CA ARG A 128 7.61 8.97 2.11
C ARG A 128 6.98 9.89 1.08
N VAL A 129 7.03 11.20 1.35
CA VAL A 129 6.60 12.22 0.39
C VAL A 129 7.65 12.44 -0.70
N SER A 130 8.94 12.24 -0.38
CA SER A 130 10.03 12.27 -1.37
C SER A 130 11.10 11.23 -1.06
N THR A 131 11.98 10.96 -2.02
CA THR A 131 13.09 10.02 -1.85
C THR A 131 14.10 10.44 -0.77
N THR A 132 14.07 11.72 -0.38
CA THR A 132 14.95 12.28 0.66
C THR A 132 14.25 12.52 1.99
N SER A 133 12.91 12.35 2.07
CA SER A 133 12.17 12.54 3.32
C SER A 133 12.23 11.29 4.21
N GLY A 134 11.95 11.47 5.50
CA GLY A 134 11.64 10.35 6.38
C GLY A 134 10.26 9.75 6.08
N SER A 135 9.96 8.61 6.72
CA SER A 135 8.62 8.02 6.73
C SER A 135 7.63 8.96 7.43
N THR A 136 6.47 9.15 6.81
CA THR A 136 5.34 9.90 7.37
C THR A 136 4.49 9.04 8.31
N CYS A 137 4.56 7.71 8.20
CA CYS A 137 3.72 6.78 8.94
C CYS A 137 4.35 6.32 10.27
N TRP A 138 5.18 7.17 10.87
CA TRP A 138 5.84 6.91 12.14
C TRP A 138 4.86 6.60 13.28
N ASN A 139 3.69 7.24 13.32
CA ASN A 139 2.67 6.97 14.35
C ASN A 139 2.15 5.51 14.31
N HIS A 140 2.29 4.83 13.16
CA HIS A 140 1.85 3.44 12.97
C HIS A 140 3.00 2.43 13.01
N CYS A 141 4.22 2.86 12.70
CA CYS A 141 5.38 1.98 12.60
C CYS A 141 6.38 2.15 13.77
N GLY A 142 6.37 3.28 14.48
CA GLY A 142 7.40 3.66 15.45
C GLY A 142 8.74 4.06 14.81
N VAL A 143 9.78 4.24 15.65
CA VAL A 143 11.10 4.78 15.23
C VAL A 143 11.91 3.82 14.35
N ASN A 144 11.69 2.52 14.49
CA ASN A 144 12.56 1.48 13.91
C ASN A 144 11.89 0.66 12.80
N ALA A 145 10.79 1.16 12.24
CA ALA A 145 10.10 0.53 11.11
C ALA A 145 9.50 1.60 10.20
N SER A 146 9.38 1.28 8.91
CA SER A 146 8.68 2.10 7.93
C SER A 146 8.16 1.26 6.78
N LEU A 147 7.17 1.77 6.06
CA LEU A 147 6.66 1.17 4.83
C LEU A 147 7.33 1.78 3.58
N SER A 148 8.55 2.29 3.72
CA SER A 148 9.31 2.92 2.63
C SER A 148 9.95 1.88 1.72
N ASP A 149 9.80 2.01 0.40
CA ASP A 149 10.39 1.14 -0.64
C ASP A 149 10.15 -0.36 -0.45
N ILE A 150 9.00 -0.75 0.12
CA ILE A 150 8.69 -2.16 0.34
C ILE A 150 8.14 -2.75 -0.95
N SER A 151 8.78 -3.80 -1.46
CA SER A 151 8.32 -4.53 -2.63
C SER A 151 7.63 -5.83 -2.22
N VAL A 152 6.37 -6.01 -2.65
CA VAL A 152 5.56 -7.20 -2.38
C VAL A 152 5.32 -7.95 -3.69
N PRO A 153 5.94 -9.12 -3.92
CA PRO A 153 5.82 -9.81 -5.19
C PRO A 153 4.38 -10.26 -5.51
N MET A 154 3.91 -9.99 -6.72
CA MET A 154 2.57 -10.35 -7.19
C MET A 154 2.34 -11.87 -7.17
N LYS A 155 3.40 -12.67 -7.31
CA LYS A 155 3.35 -14.15 -7.18
C LYS A 155 2.88 -14.64 -5.81
N LEU A 156 2.97 -13.81 -4.76
CA LEU A 156 2.47 -14.13 -3.42
C LEU A 156 0.96 -13.96 -3.30
N ARG A 157 0.29 -13.32 -4.28
CA ARG A 157 -1.16 -13.09 -4.27
C ARG A 157 -1.91 -14.40 -4.09
N ARG A 158 -2.81 -14.44 -3.12
CA ARG A 158 -3.77 -15.53 -2.91
C ARG A 158 -5.18 -14.95 -2.75
N PRO A 159 -6.23 -15.68 -3.18
CA PRO A 159 -7.60 -15.30 -2.88
C PRO A 159 -7.83 -15.17 -1.37
N ILE A 160 -8.56 -14.14 -0.96
CA ILE A 160 -8.94 -13.94 0.44
C ILE A 160 -10.08 -14.92 0.78
N ARG A 161 -9.75 -15.99 1.51
CA ARG A 161 -10.74 -17.01 1.93
C ARG A 161 -11.64 -16.57 3.09
N TYR A 162 -11.30 -15.48 3.75
CA TYR A 162 -11.97 -14.96 4.94
C TYR A 162 -12.53 -13.55 4.71
N MET A 163 -13.03 -13.30 3.49
CA MET A 163 -13.52 -11.97 3.07
C MET A 163 -14.57 -11.42 4.03
N GLU A 164 -15.55 -12.24 4.39
CA GLU A 164 -16.61 -11.87 5.34
C GLU A 164 -16.05 -11.39 6.69
N ARG A 165 -14.96 -12.00 7.18
CA ARG A 165 -14.30 -11.57 8.41
C ARG A 165 -13.62 -10.22 8.27
N ILE A 166 -13.03 -9.91 7.10
CA ILE A 166 -12.46 -8.58 6.83
C ILE A 166 -13.58 -7.54 6.84
N LEU A 167 -14.65 -7.76 6.06
CA LEU A 167 -15.76 -6.81 5.93
C LEU A 167 -16.48 -6.55 7.27
N ASN A 168 -16.52 -7.55 8.15
CA ASN A 168 -17.09 -7.42 9.48
C ASN A 168 -16.13 -6.91 10.57
N SER A 169 -14.83 -6.77 10.26
CA SER A 169 -13.83 -6.32 11.22
C SER A 169 -14.02 -4.86 11.65
N ARG A 170 -13.58 -4.54 12.87
CA ARG A 170 -13.55 -3.15 13.36
C ARG A 170 -12.72 -2.24 12.45
N GLN A 171 -11.57 -2.73 11.97
CA GLN A 171 -10.65 -1.96 11.13
C GLN A 171 -11.29 -1.57 9.78
N TYR A 172 -11.98 -2.50 9.13
CA TYR A 172 -12.69 -2.21 7.89
C TYR A 172 -13.83 -1.21 8.09
N LYS A 173 -14.65 -1.41 9.13
CA LYS A 173 -15.76 -0.50 9.46
C LYS A 173 -15.27 0.92 9.74
N GLN A 174 -14.22 1.06 10.56
CA GLN A 174 -13.60 2.36 10.82
C GLN A 174 -13.06 3.01 9.53
N ALA A 175 -12.41 2.25 8.65
CA ALA A 175 -11.90 2.79 7.40
C ALA A 175 -13.02 3.26 6.45
N VAL A 176 -14.18 2.58 6.45
CA VAL A 176 -15.38 3.02 5.71
C VAL A 176 -15.96 4.30 6.33
N GLU A 177 -16.05 4.38 7.65
CA GLU A 177 -16.54 5.57 8.36
C GLU A 177 -15.67 6.79 8.06
N GLN A 178 -14.34 6.64 8.17
CA GLN A 178 -13.37 7.69 7.88
C GLN A 178 -13.38 8.15 6.42
N LEU A 179 -13.77 7.28 5.48
CA LEU A 179 -13.94 7.64 4.07
C LEU A 179 -15.21 8.49 3.85
N ALA A 180 -16.25 8.28 4.65
CA ALA A 180 -17.52 9.00 4.53
C ALA A 180 -17.51 10.38 5.22
N GLU A 181 -16.58 10.62 6.14
CA GLU A 181 -16.40 11.91 6.79
C GLU A 181 -15.81 12.93 5.81
N PRO A 182 -16.35 14.17 5.74
CA PRO A 182 -15.75 15.23 4.94
C PRO A 182 -14.33 15.47 5.43
N GLN A 183 -13.33 15.24 4.57
CA GLN A 183 -11.96 15.56 4.92
C GLN A 183 -11.84 17.09 5.02
N ALA A 184 -11.67 17.59 6.23
CA ALA A 184 -11.48 19.02 6.45
C ALA A 184 -10.16 19.45 5.78
N GLY A 185 -10.25 20.21 4.69
CA GLY A 185 -9.11 20.91 4.10
C GLY A 185 -8.65 20.48 2.70
N GLU A 186 -9.57 20.29 1.74
CA GLU A 186 -9.23 20.52 0.31
C GLU A 186 -9.33 22.00 -0.06
#